data_AF-A0A520IE35-F1
#
_entry.id   AF-A0A520IE35-F1
#
_cell.length_a   1.000
_cell.length_b   1.000
_cell.length_c   1.000
_cell.angle_alpha   90.00
_cell.angle_beta   90.00
_cell.angle_gamma   90.00
#
_symmetry.space_group_name_H-M   'P 1'
#
loop_
_entity.id
_entity.type
_entity.pdbx_description
1 polymer ?
#
loop_
_entity_poly.entity_id
_entity_poly.type
_entity_poly.pdbx_seq_one_letter_code
_entity_poly.pdbx_strand_id
1 'polypeptide(L)'
;MKNLIFVFFLLNALQVFGQFRGTVFEDTNENGLLDSAERQLSDIRVSDGLNVSLTDRFGKYNLAGYAKTRFLFVTSPAGYRPVKSHYLEVQESDTVYNFAMRKDAKLAGSAIKMIHISDTETDLIGDWISNVRNFASQQQAAFTVHTGDICYESGLNFHAKQVNTQRMKMPVHYALGNHDLVKGPY
;
A
#
# COMPACT_ATOMS: atom_id res chain seq x y z
N MET A 1 -43.91 41.26 26.28
CA MET A 1 -42.92 40.22 26.62
C MET A 1 -42.05 40.00 25.39
N LYS A 2 -40.75 40.29 25.48
CA LYS A 2 -39.82 40.16 24.34
C LYS A 2 -39.36 38.69 24.26
N ASN A 3 -39.74 37.99 23.19
CA ASN A 3 -39.30 36.61 22.97
C ASN A 3 -37.86 36.65 22.47
N LEU A 4 -36.92 36.22 23.32
CA LEU A 4 -35.51 36.04 22.97
C LEU A 4 -35.35 34.68 22.30
N ILE A 5 -35.16 34.66 20.99
CA ILE A 5 -34.87 33.43 20.23
C ILE A 5 -33.39 33.10 20.43
N PHE A 6 -33.11 32.04 21.18
CA PHE A 6 -31.77 31.44 21.29
C PHE A 6 -31.53 30.57 20.05
N VAL A 7 -30.73 31.06 19.11
CA VAL A 7 -30.24 30.26 17.97
C VAL A 7 -29.04 29.45 18.45
N PHE A 8 -29.25 28.15 18.68
CA PHE A 8 -28.17 27.20 18.93
C PHE A 8 -27.46 26.90 17.61
N PHE A 9 -26.27 27.49 17.42
CA PHE A 9 -25.35 27.03 16.38
C PHE A 9 -24.76 25.68 16.82
N LEU A 10 -25.22 24.59 16.21
CA LEU A 10 -24.53 23.31 16.25
C LEU A 10 -23.21 23.43 15.49
N LEU A 11 -22.12 23.71 16.22
CA LEU A 11 -20.77 23.51 15.70
C LEU A 11 -20.58 22.02 15.43
N ASN A 12 -20.75 21.62 14.17
CA ASN A 12 -20.25 20.33 13.71
C ASN A 12 -18.72 20.42 13.74
N ALA A 13 -18.10 19.85 14.76
CA ALA A 13 -16.67 19.64 14.78
C ALA A 13 -16.34 18.65 13.65
N LEU A 14 -16.00 19.17 12.47
CA LEU A 14 -15.35 18.37 11.44
C LEU A 14 -14.06 17.87 12.07
N GLN A 15 -13.99 16.56 12.29
CA GLN A 15 -12.75 15.90 12.68
C GLN A 15 -11.78 16.08 11.51
N VAL A 16 -10.92 17.09 11.60
CA VAL A 16 -9.82 17.28 10.67
C VAL A 16 -8.77 16.24 11.05
N PHE A 17 -8.84 15.08 10.42
CA PHE A 17 -7.80 14.08 10.51
C PHE A 17 -6.50 14.62 9.90
N GLY A 18 -5.36 14.06 10.32
CA GLY A 18 -4.06 14.43 9.81
C GLY A 18 -4.02 14.31 8.30
N GLN A 19 -3.69 15.41 7.62
CA GLN A 19 -3.69 15.45 6.16
C GLN A 19 -2.50 14.66 5.61
N PHE A 20 -2.78 13.48 5.06
CA PHE A 20 -1.78 12.63 4.43
C PHE A 20 -1.49 13.12 3.03
N ARG A 21 -0.24 13.51 2.80
CA ARG A 21 0.19 14.09 1.52
C ARG A 21 1.50 13.48 1.06
N GLY A 22 1.70 13.50 -0.23
CA GLY A 22 2.92 13.02 -0.83
C GLY A 22 2.94 13.19 -2.33
N THR A 23 3.99 12.67 -2.95
CA THR A 23 4.19 12.69 -4.40
C THR A 23 4.41 11.27 -4.90
N VAL A 24 3.80 10.94 -6.04
CA VAL A 24 4.14 9.75 -6.82
C VAL A 24 5.02 10.18 -7.97
N PHE A 25 6.16 9.51 -8.15
CA PHE A 25 7.17 9.90 -9.14
C PHE A 25 7.92 8.69 -9.70
N GLU A 26 8.50 8.88 -10.88
CA GLU A 26 9.40 7.94 -11.52
C GLU A 26 10.79 8.07 -10.91
N ASP A 27 11.11 7.14 -10.02
CA ASP A 27 12.41 7.00 -9.37
C ASP A 27 13.34 6.22 -10.29
N THR A 28 14.25 6.94 -10.95
CA THR A 28 15.08 6.37 -12.02
C THR A 28 16.34 5.70 -11.50
N ASN A 29 16.81 6.10 -10.32
CA ASN A 29 18.00 5.56 -9.67
C ASN A 29 17.68 4.57 -8.54
N GLU A 30 16.39 4.38 -8.24
CA GLU A 30 15.84 3.46 -7.24
C GLU A 30 16.28 3.78 -5.80
N ASN A 31 16.57 5.05 -5.48
CA ASN A 31 16.97 5.50 -4.14
C ASN A 31 15.77 5.75 -3.20
N GLY A 32 14.55 5.84 -3.74
CA GLY A 32 13.31 6.12 -3.03
C GLY A 32 13.13 7.57 -2.59
N LEU A 33 13.89 8.50 -3.15
CA LEU A 33 13.85 9.95 -2.89
C LEU A 33 13.46 10.67 -4.18
N LEU A 34 12.67 11.74 -4.07
CA LEU A 34 12.30 12.53 -5.23
C LEU A 34 13.46 13.46 -5.62
N ASP A 35 14.16 13.13 -6.70
CA ASP A 35 15.24 13.96 -7.25
C ASP A 35 14.71 15.00 -8.25
N SER A 36 15.44 16.09 -8.45
CA SER A 36 14.97 17.22 -9.27
C SER A 36 14.76 16.89 -10.76
N ALA A 37 15.46 15.87 -11.27
CA ALA A 37 15.34 15.40 -12.65
C ALA A 37 14.22 14.36 -12.83
N GLU A 38 13.59 13.92 -11.74
CA GLU A 38 12.64 12.82 -11.78
C GLU A 38 11.24 13.27 -12.11
N ARG A 39 10.60 12.50 -13.00
CA ARG A 39 9.29 12.82 -13.52
C ARG A 39 8.23 12.50 -12.46
N GLN A 40 7.39 13.48 -12.14
CA GLN A 40 6.21 13.24 -11.32
C GLN A 40 5.09 12.58 -12.13
N LEU A 41 4.30 11.72 -11.48
CA LEU A 41 3.27 10.89 -12.13
C LEU A 41 1.87 11.37 -11.74
N SER A 42 1.13 11.92 -12.70
CA SER A 42 -0.26 12.35 -12.53
C SER A 42 -1.26 11.21 -12.67
N ASP A 43 -2.49 11.43 -12.19
CA ASP A 43 -3.64 10.52 -12.31
C ASP A 43 -3.42 9.14 -11.68
N ILE A 44 -2.50 9.05 -10.71
CA ILE A 44 -2.23 7.83 -9.94
C ILE A 44 -3.14 7.80 -8.72
N ARG A 45 -3.77 6.64 -8.50
CA ARG A 45 -4.64 6.42 -7.34
C ARG A 45 -3.81 6.15 -6.09
N VAL A 46 -4.09 6.93 -5.05
CA VAL A 46 -3.57 6.72 -3.69
C VAL A 46 -4.74 6.60 -2.72
N SER A 47 -4.68 5.63 -1.82
CA SER A 47 -5.75 5.32 -0.87
C SER A 47 -5.25 5.25 0.57
N ASP A 48 -6.10 5.59 1.54
CA ASP A 48 -5.88 5.37 2.97
C ASP A 48 -6.58 4.08 3.48
N GLY A 49 -7.09 3.25 2.56
CA GLY A 49 -7.88 2.05 2.83
C GLY A 49 -9.39 2.28 2.88
N LEU A 50 -9.86 3.53 2.90
CA LEU A 50 -11.28 3.89 2.83
C LEU A 50 -11.57 4.86 1.68
N ASN A 51 -10.76 5.92 1.59
CA ASN A 51 -10.85 6.97 0.59
C ASN A 51 -9.81 6.75 -0.52
N VAL A 52 -10.05 7.35 -1.68
CA VAL A 52 -9.11 7.35 -2.80
C VAL A 52 -8.97 8.78 -3.33
N SER A 53 -7.73 9.17 -3.62
CA SER A 53 -7.37 10.44 -4.24
C SER A 53 -6.53 10.17 -5.49
N LEU A 54 -6.57 11.08 -6.46
CA LEU A 54 -5.71 11.06 -7.64
C LEU A 54 -4.57 12.05 -7.46
N THR A 55 -3.39 11.69 -7.96
CA THR A 55 -2.30 12.64 -8.05
C THR A 55 -2.59 13.72 -9.09
N ASP A 56 -2.23 14.96 -8.78
CA ASP A 56 -2.35 16.08 -9.70
C ASP A 56 -1.26 16.05 -10.81
N ARG A 57 -1.24 17.08 -11.66
CA ARG A 57 -0.24 17.24 -12.73
C ARG A 57 1.23 17.32 -12.25
N PHE A 58 1.45 17.53 -10.96
CA PHE A 58 2.75 17.54 -10.31
C PHE A 58 2.99 16.26 -9.50
N GLY A 59 2.17 15.23 -9.70
CA GLY A 59 2.21 13.96 -9.00
C GLY A 59 1.82 14.03 -7.53
N LYS A 60 1.27 15.15 -7.04
CA LYS A 60 0.94 15.34 -5.63
C LYS A 60 -0.44 14.80 -5.33
N TYR A 61 -0.58 14.11 -4.20
CA TYR A 61 -1.88 13.69 -3.68
C TYR A 61 -2.11 14.22 -2.28
N ASN A 62 -3.37 14.20 -1.89
CA ASN A 62 -3.83 14.61 -0.58
C ASN A 62 -5.03 13.75 -0.16
N LEU A 63 -4.95 13.17 1.03
CA LEU A 63 -5.98 12.38 1.68
C LEU A 63 -6.24 12.97 3.06
N ALA A 64 -7.51 13.22 3.37
CA ALA A 64 -7.89 13.72 4.70
C ALA A 64 -7.57 12.70 5.80
N GLY A 65 -7.59 11.40 5.48
CA GLY A 65 -7.45 10.35 6.48
C GLY A 65 -8.74 10.11 7.27
N TYR A 66 -8.69 9.12 8.15
CA TYR A 66 -9.74 8.79 9.10
C TYR A 66 -9.16 8.14 10.37
N ALA A 67 -9.98 7.96 11.40
CA ALA A 67 -9.52 7.51 12.72
C ALA A 67 -8.71 6.21 12.74
N LYS A 68 -8.96 5.30 11.77
CA LYS A 68 -8.24 4.03 11.66
C LYS A 68 -7.23 3.99 10.51
N THR A 69 -6.87 5.13 9.91
CA THR A 69 -5.77 5.14 8.93
C THR A 69 -4.50 4.61 9.59
N ARG A 70 -3.91 3.60 8.97
CA ARG A 70 -2.64 2.97 9.40
C ARG A 70 -1.65 2.84 8.24
N PHE A 71 -2.16 2.73 7.02
CA PHE A 71 -1.36 2.58 5.82
C PHE A 71 -1.93 3.44 4.70
N LEU A 72 -1.05 3.90 3.83
CA LEU A 72 -1.40 4.47 2.53
C LEU A 72 -1.00 3.48 1.45
N PHE A 73 -1.78 3.40 0.38
CA PHE A 73 -1.59 2.45 -0.73
C PHE A 73 -1.55 3.20 -2.05
N VAL A 74 -0.66 2.79 -2.94
CA VAL A 74 -0.62 3.30 -4.32
C VAL A 74 -0.99 2.20 -5.30
N THR A 75 -1.79 2.55 -6.30
CA THR A 75 -2.01 1.67 -7.45
C THR A 75 -0.89 1.88 -8.44
N SER A 76 -0.09 0.84 -8.71
CA SER A 76 0.95 0.92 -9.73
C SER A 76 0.33 1.05 -11.13
N PRO A 77 0.66 2.11 -11.89
CA PRO A 77 0.18 2.23 -13.26
C PRO A 77 0.82 1.17 -14.15
N ALA A 78 0.19 0.87 -15.29
CA ALA A 78 0.74 -0.06 -16.28
C ALA A 78 2.16 0.34 -16.68
N GLY A 79 3.06 -0.63 -16.74
CA GLY A 79 4.48 -0.40 -17.04
C GLY A 79 5.32 0.07 -15.85
N TYR A 80 4.78 0.12 -14.63
CA TYR A 80 5.52 0.53 -13.43
C TYR A 80 5.39 -0.48 -12.30
N ARG A 81 6.44 -0.56 -11.47
CA ARG A 81 6.47 -1.25 -10.18
C ARG A 81 6.86 -0.26 -9.08
N PRO A 82 6.44 -0.47 -7.82
CA PRO A 82 6.98 0.29 -6.71
C PRO A 82 8.46 -0.05 -6.50
N VAL A 83 9.26 0.92 -6.07
CA VAL A 83 10.69 0.70 -5.72
C VAL A 83 10.81 -0.01 -4.37
N LYS A 84 10.14 0.49 -3.33
CA LYS A 84 10.18 -0.09 -1.97
C LYS A 84 8.98 -0.98 -1.67
N SER A 85 7.78 -0.41 -1.77
CA SER A 85 6.50 -1.09 -1.53
C SER A 85 5.35 -0.33 -2.19
N HIS A 86 4.24 -1.02 -2.45
CA HIS A 86 2.99 -0.39 -2.90
C HIS A 86 2.16 0.19 -1.74
N TYR A 87 2.66 0.09 -0.50
CA TYR A 87 2.08 0.69 0.67
C TYR A 87 3.14 1.35 1.55
N LEU A 88 2.72 2.32 2.36
CA LEU A 88 3.52 2.98 3.39
C LEU A 88 2.76 2.90 4.71
N GLU A 89 3.45 2.55 5.78
CA GLU A 89 2.91 2.67 7.13
C GLU A 89 2.88 4.15 7.53
N VAL A 90 1.79 4.56 8.17
CA VAL A 90 1.65 5.90 8.74
C VAL A 90 2.41 5.94 10.06
N GLN A 91 3.44 6.79 10.12
CA GLN A 91 4.24 7.04 11.32
C GLN A 91 3.97 8.47 11.81
N GLU A 92 3.89 8.68 13.12
CA GLU A 92 3.59 10.01 13.70
C GLU A 92 4.65 11.06 13.34
N SER A 93 5.90 10.64 13.10
CA SER A 93 7.00 11.50 12.68
C SER A 93 6.92 11.94 11.22
N ASP A 94 6.16 11.22 10.38
CA ASP A 94 6.22 11.38 8.95
C ASP A 94 5.23 12.46 8.48
N THR A 95 5.77 13.46 7.79
CA THR A 95 5.00 14.60 7.27
C THR A 95 4.73 14.50 5.77
N VAL A 96 5.37 13.55 5.09
CA VAL A 96 5.31 13.32 3.64
C VAL A 96 5.41 11.83 3.35
N TYR A 97 4.51 11.33 2.50
CA TYR A 97 4.40 9.92 2.15
C TYR A 97 4.61 9.73 0.64
N ASN A 98 5.86 9.52 0.24
CA ASN A 98 6.22 9.50 -1.17
C ASN A 98 6.23 8.08 -1.74
N PHE A 99 5.62 7.89 -2.91
CA PHE A 99 5.67 6.62 -3.63
C PHE A 99 6.61 6.73 -4.84
N ALA A 100 7.78 6.11 -4.70
CA ALA A 100 8.74 5.93 -5.77
C ALA A 100 8.33 4.75 -6.68
N MET A 101 8.22 5.02 -7.98
CA MET A 101 7.86 4.05 -9.00
C MET A 101 8.98 3.88 -10.01
N ARG A 102 9.22 2.66 -10.47
CA ARG A 102 10.19 2.35 -11.52
C ARG A 102 9.49 1.77 -12.73
N LYS A 103 9.86 2.22 -13.93
CA LYS A 103 9.42 1.56 -15.15
C LYS A 103 9.89 0.11 -15.19
N ASP A 104 8.98 -0.79 -15.56
CA ASP A 104 9.28 -2.18 -15.83
C ASP A 104 8.57 -2.59 -17.11
N ALA A 105 9.36 -2.86 -18.16
CA ALA A 105 8.86 -3.22 -19.48
C ALA A 105 7.99 -4.50 -19.44
N LYS A 106 8.21 -5.39 -18.46
CA LYS A 106 7.41 -6.60 -18.27
C LYS A 106 5.96 -6.27 -17.92
N LEU A 107 5.73 -5.10 -17.33
CA LEU A 107 4.41 -4.65 -16.84
C LEU A 107 3.68 -3.74 -17.84
N ALA A 108 4.31 -3.42 -18.97
CA ALA A 108 3.76 -2.49 -19.97
C ALA A 108 2.81 -3.16 -20.98
N GLY A 109 2.76 -4.49 -21.00
CA GLY A 109 1.92 -5.26 -21.92
C GLY A 109 0.44 -5.29 -21.50
N SER A 110 -0.41 -5.84 -22.37
CA SER A 110 -1.84 -6.06 -22.11
C SER A 110 -2.13 -7.29 -21.24
N ALA A 111 -1.09 -8.04 -20.86
CA ALA A 111 -1.19 -9.22 -20.02
C ALA A 111 -0.05 -9.22 -19.00
N ILE A 112 -0.36 -9.73 -17.80
CA ILE A 112 0.59 -9.92 -16.71
C ILE A 112 0.47 -11.35 -16.20
N LYS A 113 1.54 -11.86 -15.59
CA LYS A 113 1.53 -13.13 -14.88
C LYS A 113 1.54 -12.83 -13.39
N MET A 114 0.77 -13.58 -12.62
CA MET A 114 0.81 -13.53 -11.15
C MET A 114 1.16 -14.91 -10.61
N ILE A 115 1.84 -14.92 -9.46
CA ILE A 115 1.93 -16.13 -8.63
C ILE A 115 0.83 -16.08 -7.60
N HIS A 116 0.12 -17.19 -7.43
CA HIS A 116 -0.89 -17.35 -6.39
C HIS A 116 -0.39 -18.35 -5.35
N ILE A 117 -0.42 -17.94 -4.09
CA ILE A 117 -0.17 -18.78 -2.90
C ILE A 117 -1.31 -18.61 -1.89
N SER A 118 -1.53 -19.59 -1.03
CA SER A 118 -2.59 -19.57 -0.02
C SER A 118 -2.25 -20.52 1.12
N ASP A 119 -2.91 -20.35 2.27
CA ASP A 119 -2.96 -21.35 3.35
C ASP A 119 -1.57 -21.84 3.77
N THR A 120 -0.60 -20.92 3.85
CA THR A 120 0.77 -21.29 4.22
C THR A 120 0.84 -21.74 5.68
N GLU A 121 -0.06 -21.23 6.52
CA GLU A 121 -0.25 -21.58 7.94
C GLU A 121 1.05 -21.86 8.71
N THR A 122 2.09 -21.05 8.50
CA THR A 122 3.41 -21.31 9.06
C THR A 122 4.14 -20.03 9.43
N ASP A 123 4.86 -20.09 10.55
CA ASP A 123 5.81 -19.08 11.01
C ASP A 123 7.28 -19.50 10.86
N LEU A 124 7.54 -20.59 10.12
CA LEU A 124 8.87 -21.13 9.91
C LEU A 124 9.45 -20.73 8.55
N ILE A 125 10.71 -20.28 8.56
CA ILE A 125 11.47 -20.07 7.33
C ILE A 125 11.79 -21.44 6.74
N GLY A 126 11.05 -21.84 5.70
CA GLY A 126 11.33 -23.02 4.88
C GLY A 126 11.76 -22.66 3.47
N ASP A 127 12.10 -23.69 2.68
CA ASP A 127 12.51 -23.53 1.28
C ASP A 127 11.40 -23.00 0.37
N TRP A 128 10.14 -23.07 0.81
CA TRP A 128 9.00 -22.62 0.02
C TRP A 128 9.12 -21.14 -0.38
N ILE A 129 9.63 -20.26 0.48
CA ILE A 129 9.79 -18.83 0.17
C ILE A 129 10.79 -18.64 -0.96
N SER A 130 11.93 -19.34 -0.89
CA SER A 130 12.96 -19.26 -1.91
C SER A 130 12.45 -19.86 -3.24
N ASN A 131 11.71 -20.96 -3.18
CA ASN A 131 11.08 -21.59 -4.33
C ASN A 131 10.07 -20.67 -5.00
N VAL A 132 9.15 -20.06 -4.25
CA VAL A 132 8.16 -19.09 -4.77
C VAL A 132 8.86 -17.90 -5.41
N ARG A 133 9.85 -17.31 -4.75
CA ARG A 133 10.61 -16.17 -5.28
C ARG A 133 11.37 -16.53 -6.56
N ASN A 134 12.03 -17.68 -6.58
CA ASN A 134 12.80 -18.12 -7.74
C ASN A 134 11.89 -18.45 -8.92
N PHE A 135 10.79 -19.15 -8.66
CA PHE A 135 9.78 -19.46 -9.67
C PHE A 135 9.15 -18.20 -10.25
N ALA A 136 8.75 -17.25 -9.39
CA ALA A 136 8.19 -15.98 -9.82
C ALA A 136 9.16 -15.18 -10.71
N SER A 137 10.46 -15.16 -10.36
CA SER A 137 11.51 -14.55 -11.17
C SER A 137 11.66 -15.24 -12.54
N GLN A 138 11.73 -16.58 -12.56
CA GLN A 138 11.85 -17.38 -13.78
C GLN A 138 10.65 -17.20 -14.71
N GLN A 139 9.44 -17.15 -14.15
CA GLN A 139 8.22 -16.93 -14.92
C GLN A 139 8.05 -15.48 -15.36
N GLN A 140 8.87 -14.55 -14.84
CA GLN A 140 8.71 -13.11 -15.02
C GLN A 140 7.34 -12.64 -14.53
N ALA A 141 6.92 -13.11 -13.35
CA ALA A 141 5.69 -12.68 -12.71
C ALA A 141 5.76 -11.19 -12.32
N ALA A 142 4.61 -10.52 -12.42
CA ALA A 142 4.44 -9.12 -12.05
C ALA A 142 4.36 -8.93 -10.53
N PHE A 143 3.63 -9.82 -9.86
CA PHE A 143 3.43 -9.82 -8.42
C PHE A 143 2.97 -11.19 -7.93
N THR A 144 2.99 -11.37 -6.61
CA THR A 144 2.40 -12.50 -5.91
C THR A 144 1.11 -12.07 -5.21
N VAL A 145 0.09 -12.93 -5.23
CA VAL A 145 -1.13 -12.80 -4.41
C VAL A 145 -1.15 -13.95 -3.41
N HIS A 146 -1.31 -13.61 -2.13
CA HIS A 146 -1.55 -14.53 -1.04
C HIS A 146 -3.01 -14.43 -0.63
N THR A 147 -3.80 -15.51 -0.73
CA THR A 147 -5.26 -15.43 -0.49
C THR A 147 -5.71 -15.57 0.96
N GLY A 148 -4.78 -15.73 1.90
CA GLY A 148 -5.04 -15.64 3.34
C GLY A 148 -4.59 -16.91 4.05
N ASP A 149 -5.01 -17.03 5.30
CA ASP A 149 -4.67 -18.14 6.20
C ASP A 149 -3.16 -18.28 6.36
N ILE A 150 -2.55 -17.16 6.73
CA ILE A 150 -1.16 -17.08 7.15
C ILE A 150 -0.99 -17.38 8.64
N CYS A 151 -2.10 -17.59 9.37
CA CYS A 151 -2.23 -18.25 10.67
C CYS A 151 -1.81 -17.41 11.90
N TYR A 152 -2.82 -16.79 12.52
CA TYR A 152 -2.77 -16.11 13.81
C TYR A 152 -1.61 -15.11 13.98
N GLU A 153 -1.34 -14.64 15.20
CA GLU A 153 -0.31 -13.61 15.44
C GLU A 153 1.09 -14.04 14.99
N SER A 154 1.50 -15.30 15.18
CA SER A 154 2.87 -15.72 14.84
C SER A 154 3.09 -15.74 13.33
N GLY A 155 2.15 -16.27 12.56
CA GLY A 155 2.20 -16.31 11.11
C GLY A 155 2.03 -14.94 10.46
N LEU A 156 1.12 -14.08 10.97
CA LEU A 156 1.02 -12.68 10.55
C LEU A 156 2.37 -11.94 10.70
N ASN A 157 3.00 -12.04 11.87
CA ASN A 157 4.29 -11.42 12.15
C ASN A 157 5.42 -11.98 11.28
N PHE A 158 5.39 -13.29 11.03
CA PHE A 158 6.34 -13.95 10.15
C PHE A 158 6.22 -13.45 8.71
N HIS A 159 5.02 -13.46 8.14
CA HIS A 159 4.75 -13.01 6.78
C HIS A 159 5.10 -11.53 6.60
N ALA A 160 4.75 -10.67 7.56
CA ALA A 160 5.14 -9.25 7.54
C ALA A 160 6.67 -9.07 7.44
N LYS A 161 7.45 -9.95 8.08
CA LYS A 161 8.92 -9.90 8.08
C LYS A 161 9.57 -10.56 6.86
N GLN A 162 9.01 -11.68 6.38
CA GLN A 162 9.67 -12.58 5.43
C GLN A 162 9.03 -12.61 4.04
N VAL A 163 7.73 -12.36 3.94
CA VAL A 163 6.94 -12.53 2.71
C VAL A 163 6.32 -11.18 2.34
N ASN A 164 7.20 -10.21 2.09
CA ASN A 164 6.86 -8.85 1.71
C ASN A 164 7.60 -8.43 0.42
N THR A 165 7.28 -7.25 -0.10
CA THR A 165 7.82 -6.74 -1.37
C THR A 165 9.36 -6.79 -1.42
N GLN A 166 10.02 -6.39 -0.34
CA GLN A 166 11.48 -6.31 -0.29
C GLN A 166 12.14 -7.70 -0.27
N ARG A 167 11.60 -8.63 0.52
CA ARG A 167 12.16 -9.98 0.67
C ARG A 167 11.87 -10.87 -0.54
N MET A 168 10.69 -10.71 -1.13
CA MET A 168 10.27 -11.42 -2.34
C MET A 168 10.78 -10.78 -3.63
N LYS A 169 11.35 -9.55 -3.56
CA LYS A 169 11.84 -8.77 -4.70
C LYS A 169 10.76 -8.48 -5.77
N MET A 170 9.50 -8.49 -5.36
CA MET A 170 8.33 -8.16 -6.18
C MET A 170 7.14 -7.85 -5.26
N PRO A 171 6.14 -7.09 -5.71
CA PRO A 171 4.95 -6.83 -4.91
C PRO A 171 4.28 -8.13 -4.44
N VAL A 172 3.88 -8.15 -3.17
CA VAL A 172 3.08 -9.23 -2.56
C VAL A 172 1.78 -8.62 -2.05
N HIS A 173 0.66 -9.07 -2.59
CA HIS A 173 -0.67 -8.63 -2.18
C HIS A 173 -1.32 -9.71 -1.32
N TYR A 174 -1.96 -9.30 -0.22
CA TYR A 174 -2.64 -10.21 0.70
C TYR A 174 -4.15 -9.99 0.63
N ALA A 175 -4.90 -11.10 0.64
CA ALA A 175 -6.25 -11.14 1.16
C ALA A 175 -6.23 -11.71 2.59
N LEU A 176 -7.36 -11.59 3.29
CA LEU A 176 -7.53 -12.12 4.65
C LEU A 176 -8.30 -13.43 4.59
N GLY A 177 -7.74 -14.46 5.24
CA GLY A 177 -8.42 -15.72 5.55
C GLY A 177 -8.99 -15.71 6.96
N ASN A 178 -9.76 -16.74 7.32
CA ASN A 178 -10.39 -16.81 8.64
C ASN A 178 -9.37 -17.05 9.76
N HIS A 179 -8.23 -17.69 9.50
CA HIS A 179 -7.15 -17.88 10.48
C HIS A 179 -6.34 -16.60 10.74
N ASP A 180 -6.53 -15.55 9.94
CA ASP A 180 -5.87 -14.26 10.12
C ASP A 180 -6.64 -13.33 11.08
N LEU A 181 -7.87 -13.72 11.43
CA LEU A 181 -8.72 -13.04 12.40
C LEU A 181 -8.27 -13.41 13.82
N VAL A 182 -7.37 -12.62 14.41
CA VAL A 182 -6.76 -12.92 15.72
C VAL A 182 -7.64 -12.54 16.92
N LYS A 183 -7.99 -11.26 17.04
CA LYS A 183 -8.90 -10.73 18.09
C LYS A 183 -9.91 -9.74 17.50
N GLY A 184 -11.19 -9.91 17.81
CA GLY A 184 -12.27 -9.03 17.36
C GLY A 184 -13.66 -9.59 17.69
N PRO A 185 -14.70 -8.75 17.73
CA PRO A 185 -16.09 -9.19 17.74
C PRO A 185 -16.49 -9.50 16.30
N TYR A 186 -16.10 -10.67 15.81
CA TYR A 186 -16.54 -11.14 14.49
C TYR A 186 -17.94 -11.75 14.59
#